data_AF-A0A4P9WC47-F1
#
_entry.id   AF-A0A4P9WC47-F1
#
_cell.length_a   1.000
_cell.length_b   1.000
_cell.length_c   1.000
_cell.angle_alpha   90.00
_cell.angle_beta   90.00
_cell.angle_gamma   90.00
#
_symmetry.space_group_name_H-M   'P 1'
#
loop_
_entity.id
_entity.type
_entity.pdbx_description
1 polymer ?
#
loop_
_entity_poly.entity_id
_entity_poly.type
_entity_poly.pdbx_seq_one_letter_code
_entity_poly.pdbx_strand_id
1 'polypeptide(L)'
;MLDWHIRNNEFVFNLLMKEASQRKGEEVSKHTVIFDCTGLGFHQFDMTGLYLLKSVADLDSKVYPERLGRLFIVNTPAIFTRAWSIIRRWLDKRILEKIFICGSDFKEVLLEHVEAENLPDFLGGTCTCSHMKGGCVPS
;
A
#
# COMPACT_ATOMS: atom_id res chain seq x y z
N MET A 1 -3.58 16.82 0.17
CA MET A 1 -3.20 15.39 0.05
C MET A 1 -3.26 14.68 1.41
N LEU A 2 -2.61 15.20 2.46
CA LEU A 2 -2.69 14.59 3.80
C LEU A 2 -4.13 14.45 4.32
N ASP A 3 -4.99 15.47 4.16
CA ASP A 3 -6.40 15.35 4.57
C ASP A 3 -7.17 14.24 3.85
N TRP A 4 -6.83 13.98 2.58
CA TRP A 4 -7.42 12.88 1.83
C TRP A 4 -6.92 11.53 2.36
N HIS A 5 -5.62 11.42 2.66
CA HIS A 5 -5.03 10.24 3.30
C HIS A 5 -5.68 9.94 4.66
N ILE A 6 -5.87 10.97 5.50
CA ILE A 6 -6.60 10.87 6.77
C ILE A 6 -8.01 10.34 6.53
N ARG A 7 -8.79 10.95 5.63
CA ARG A 7 -10.17 10.50 5.35
C ARG A 7 -10.23 9.06 4.88
N ASN A 8 -9.30 8.63 4.03
CA ASN A 8 -9.24 7.23 3.61
C ASN A 8 -8.90 6.29 4.75
N ASN A 9 -7.92 6.63 5.59
CA ASN A 9 -7.59 5.84 6.76
C ASN A 9 -8.78 5.75 7.73
N GLU A 10 -9.48 6.85 7.98
CA GLU A 10 -10.69 6.82 8.80
C GLU A 10 -11.77 5.91 8.20
N PHE A 11 -11.98 5.95 6.89
CA PHE A 11 -12.90 5.06 6.20
C PHE A 11 -12.49 3.58 6.31
N VAL A 12 -11.23 3.27 6.01
CA VAL A 12 -10.69 1.91 6.09
C VAL A 12 -10.80 1.37 7.52
N PHE A 13 -10.37 2.14 8.51
CA PHE A 13 -10.27 1.66 9.90
C PHE A 13 -11.62 1.64 10.63
N ASN A 14 -12.48 2.62 10.40
CA ASN A 14 -13.75 2.71 11.12
C ASN A 14 -14.92 2.02 10.44
N LEU A 15 -14.81 1.70 9.14
CA LEU A 15 -15.85 1.00 8.39
C LEU A 15 -15.35 -0.35 7.86
N LEU A 16 -14.43 -0.34 6.89
CA LEU A 16 -14.06 -1.58 6.17
C LEU A 16 -13.47 -2.64 7.09
N MET A 17 -12.59 -2.27 8.01
CA MET A 17 -11.99 -3.20 8.97
C MET A 17 -13.00 -3.77 9.96
N LYS A 18 -14.03 -2.99 10.34
CA LYS A 18 -15.10 -3.49 11.21
C LYS A 18 -15.95 -4.52 10.50
N GLU A 19 -16.31 -4.25 9.25
CA GLU A 19 -17.03 -5.23 8.41
C GLU A 19 -16.19 -6.49 8.17
N ALA A 20 -14.89 -6.32 7.87
CA ALA A 20 -13.98 -7.45 7.70
C ALA A 20 -13.88 -8.29 8.97
N SER A 21 -13.80 -7.65 10.14
CA SER A 21 -13.77 -8.34 11.43
C SER A 21 -15.03 -9.15 11.68
N GLN A 22 -16.21 -8.57 11.38
CA GLN A 22 -17.50 -9.25 11.52
C GLN A 22 -17.61 -10.46 10.58
N ARG A 23 -17.20 -10.31 9.32
CA ARG A 23 -17.25 -11.40 8.32
C ARG A 23 -16.29 -12.53 8.69
N LYS A 24 -15.11 -12.21 9.24
CA LYS A 24 -14.11 -13.19 9.65
C LYS A 24 -14.42 -13.85 10.99
N GLY A 25 -15.18 -13.18 11.86
CA GLY A 25 -15.45 -13.62 13.22
C GLY A 25 -14.31 -13.37 14.22
N GLU A 26 -13.30 -12.59 13.83
CA GLU A 26 -12.17 -12.19 14.66
C GLU A 26 -11.70 -10.77 14.31
N GLU A 27 -10.90 -10.15 15.18
CA GLU A 27 -10.44 -8.77 14.97
C GLU A 27 -9.48 -8.67 13.77
N VAL A 28 -9.84 -7.83 12.80
CA VAL A 28 -8.98 -7.38 11.70
C VAL A 28 -8.54 -5.94 12.00
N SER A 29 -7.32 -5.78 12.50
CA SER A 29 -6.80 -4.49 12.98
C SER A 29 -5.73 -3.86 12.07
N LYS A 30 -5.26 -4.61 11.06
CA LYS A 30 -4.17 -4.24 10.14
C LYS A 30 -4.57 -4.44 8.70
N HIS A 31 -4.00 -3.63 7.80
CA HIS A 31 -4.22 -3.72 6.36
C HIS A 31 -2.91 -3.95 5.60
N THR A 32 -3.04 -4.52 4.41
CA THR A 32 -1.99 -4.63 3.42
C THR A 32 -2.17 -3.52 2.39
N VAL A 33 -1.09 -2.81 2.06
CA VAL A 33 -1.08 -1.77 1.04
C VAL A 33 -0.25 -2.25 -0.15
N ILE A 34 -0.76 -2.07 -1.37
CA ILE A 34 -0.02 -2.30 -2.60
C ILE A 34 0.13 -0.94 -3.28
N PHE A 35 1.37 -0.49 -3.44
CA PHE A 35 1.74 0.76 -4.08
C PHE A 35 2.36 0.44 -5.45
N ASP A 36 1.57 0.60 -6.51
CA ASP A 36 1.99 0.37 -7.88
C ASP A 36 2.74 1.60 -8.42
N CYS A 37 4.03 1.41 -8.74
CA CYS A 37 4.89 2.47 -9.27
C CYS A 37 4.84 2.60 -10.80
N THR A 38 3.93 1.89 -11.48
CA THR A 38 3.74 2.01 -12.93
C THR A 38 3.50 3.47 -13.32
N GLY A 39 4.30 3.98 -14.26
CA GLY A 39 4.21 5.36 -14.74
C GLY A 39 4.87 6.41 -13.84
N LEU A 40 5.49 6.02 -12.71
CA LEU A 40 6.30 6.95 -11.92
C LEU A 40 7.64 7.23 -12.60
N GLY A 41 8.04 8.50 -12.62
CA GLY A 41 9.28 8.97 -13.19
C GLY A 41 10.09 9.82 -12.21
N PHE A 42 11.12 10.50 -12.73
CA PHE A 42 12.03 11.31 -11.92
C PHE A 42 11.32 12.44 -11.17
N HIS A 43 10.31 13.07 -11.76
CA HIS A 43 9.62 14.22 -11.17
C HIS A 43 8.89 13.87 -9.86
N GLN A 44 8.37 12.64 -9.73
CA GLN A 44 7.68 12.19 -8.53
C GLN A 44 8.64 11.81 -7.40
N PHE A 45 9.93 11.58 -7.70
CA PHE A 45 10.98 11.25 -6.73
C PHE A 45 11.96 12.40 -6.51
N ASP A 46 11.56 13.63 -6.85
CA ASP A 46 12.28 14.83 -6.44
C ASP A 46 12.17 15.06 -4.92
N MET A 47 12.86 16.07 -4.39
CA MET A 47 12.82 16.34 -2.95
C MET A 47 11.41 16.67 -2.46
N THR A 48 10.57 17.29 -3.29
CA THR A 48 9.17 17.62 -2.96
C THR A 48 8.36 16.35 -2.75
N GLY A 49 8.43 15.41 -3.68
CA GLY A 49 7.77 14.11 -3.59
C GLY A 49 8.29 13.28 -2.42
N LEU A 50 9.60 13.28 -2.16
CA LEU A 50 10.18 12.60 -1.01
C LEU A 50 9.70 13.20 0.33
N TYR A 51 9.62 14.52 0.46
CA TYR A 51 9.08 15.17 1.66
C TYR A 51 7.60 14.91 1.86
N LEU A 52 6.84 14.75 0.77
CA LEU A 52 5.45 14.36 0.85
C LEU A 52 5.30 12.92 1.37
N LEU A 53 6.07 11.97 0.84
CA LEU A 53 6.10 10.59 1.35
C LEU A 53 6.52 10.55 2.82
N LYS A 54 7.52 11.35 3.20
CA LYS A 54 7.93 11.49 4.61
C LYS A 54 6.78 12.00 5.47
N SER A 55 6.05 13.01 5.01
CA SER A 55 4.93 13.60 5.76
C SER A 55 3.80 12.59 5.98
N VAL A 56 3.52 11.74 4.98
CA VAL A 56 2.57 10.62 5.11
C VAL A 56 3.07 9.60 6.14
N ALA A 57 4.34 9.18 6.04
CA ALA A 57 4.92 8.22 6.99
C ALA A 57 4.95 8.76 8.43
N ASP A 58 5.31 10.03 8.64
CA ASP A 58 5.30 10.68 9.95
C ASP A 58 3.88 10.74 10.54
N LEU A 59 2.90 11.08 9.70
CA LEU A 59 1.49 11.12 10.07
C LEU A 59 0.99 9.73 10.49
N ASP A 60 1.25 8.71 9.68
CA ASP A 60 0.81 7.33 9.95
C ASP A 60 1.44 6.79 11.24
N SER A 61 2.74 7.02 11.46
CA SER A 61 3.42 6.60 12.69
C SER A 61 2.87 7.29 13.94
N LYS A 62 2.38 8.53 13.81
CA LYS A 62 1.87 9.31 14.95
C LYS A 62 0.38 9.08 15.23
N VAL A 63 -0.44 9.04 14.19
CA VAL A 63 -1.91 9.03 14.30
C VAL A 63 -2.48 7.63 14.15
N TYR A 64 -1.82 6.77 13.37
CA TYR A 64 -2.29 5.42 13.05
C TYR A 64 -1.24 4.35 13.43
N PRO A 65 -0.73 4.36 14.67
CA PRO A 65 0.33 3.43 15.06
C PRO A 65 -0.14 1.99 14.88
N GLU A 66 0.74 1.17 14.34
CA GLU A 66 0.55 -0.27 14.16
C GLU A 66 -0.62 -0.74 13.28
N ARG A 67 -1.15 0.14 12.43
CA ARG A 67 -2.18 -0.21 11.46
C ARG A 67 -1.65 -0.86 10.19
N LEU A 68 -0.39 -0.62 9.83
CA LEU A 68 0.24 -1.26 8.67
C LEU A 68 0.59 -2.72 8.99
N GLY A 69 0.04 -3.64 8.21
CA GLY A 69 0.42 -5.05 8.19
C GLY A 69 1.62 -5.29 7.28
N ARG A 70 1.45 -5.01 5.98
CA ARG A 70 2.49 -5.11 4.95
C ARG A 70 2.32 -3.98 3.93
N LEU A 71 3.43 -3.53 3.33
CA LEU A 71 3.44 -2.61 2.21
C LEU A 71 4.24 -3.24 1.06
N PHE A 72 3.56 -3.54 -0.05
CA PHE A 72 4.20 -3.96 -1.29
C PHE A 72 4.37 -2.75 -2.19
N ILE A 73 5.60 -2.50 -2.64
CA ILE A 73 5.92 -1.48 -3.63
C ILE A 73 6.30 -2.23 -4.90
N VAL A 74 5.42 -2.19 -5.89
CA VAL A 74 5.51 -3.03 -7.09
C VAL A 74 5.80 -2.18 -8.33
N ASN A 75 6.25 -2.81 -9.42
CA ASN A 75 6.63 -2.13 -10.66
C ASN A 75 7.64 -1.00 -10.44
N THR A 76 8.59 -1.19 -9.53
CA THR A 76 9.51 -0.11 -9.16
C THR A 76 10.46 0.25 -10.31
N PRO A 77 10.51 1.52 -10.75
CA PRO A 77 11.48 1.93 -11.75
C PRO A 77 12.89 1.94 -11.16
N ALA A 78 13.93 1.80 -11.98
CA ALA A 78 15.33 1.75 -11.50
C ALA A 78 15.70 2.94 -10.58
N ILE A 79 15.13 4.12 -10.83
CA ILE A 79 15.33 5.33 -10.01
C ILE A 79 14.81 5.18 -8.56
N PHE A 80 13.83 4.30 -8.34
CA PHE A 80 13.26 4.04 -7.02
C PHE A 80 14.34 3.60 -6.02
N THR A 81 15.36 2.85 -6.45
CA THR A 81 16.48 2.41 -5.60
C THR A 81 17.16 3.60 -4.90
N ARG A 82 17.33 4.73 -5.61
CA ARG A 82 17.92 5.94 -5.05
C ARG A 82 16.98 6.62 -4.06
N ALA A 83 15.70 6.77 -4.42
CA ALA A 83 14.69 7.31 -3.52
C ALA A 83 14.59 6.47 -2.24
N TRP A 84 14.57 5.14 -2.37
CA TRP A 84 14.51 4.20 -1.26
C TRP A 84 15.69 4.34 -0.31
N SER A 85 16.91 4.58 -0.81
CA SER A 85 18.09 4.84 0.04
C SER A 85 17.91 6.04 0.98
N ILE A 86 17.08 7.00 0.59
CA ILE A 86 16.72 8.17 1.39
C ILE A 86 15.56 7.80 2.32
N ILE A 87 14.46 7.28 1.78
CA ILE A 87 13.24 6.94 2.53
C ILE A 87 13.53 5.98 3.68
N ARG A 88 14.33 4.93 3.45
CA ARG A 88 14.64 3.93 4.49
C ARG A 88 15.34 4.50 5.72
N ARG A 89 15.98 5.67 5.62
CA ARG A 89 16.63 6.35 6.76
C ARG A 89 15.64 7.10 7.65
N TRP A 90 14.42 7.31 7.17
CA TRP A 90 13.35 7.98 7.91
C TRP A 90 12.40 7.00 8.58
N LEU A 91 12.43 5.73 8.19
CA LEU A 91 11.55 4.70 8.70
C LEU A 91 12.23 3.94 9.84
N ASP A 92 11.47 3.65 10.89
CA ASP A 92 11.95 2.76 11.94
C ASP A 92 12.07 1.31 11.44
N LYS A 93 12.79 0.49 12.21
CA LYS A 93 13.06 -0.91 11.86
C LYS A 93 11.79 -1.74 11.68
N ARG A 94 10.75 -1.49 12.48
CA ARG A 94 9.51 -2.25 12.46
C ARG A 94 8.70 -1.97 11.19
N ILE A 95 8.73 -0.74 10.69
CA ILE A 95 8.13 -0.40 9.40
C ILE A 95 8.94 -0.99 8.26
N LEU A 96 10.28 -0.93 8.31
CA LEU A 96 11.15 -1.52 7.29
C LEU A 96 10.91 -3.02 7.10
N GLU A 97 10.68 -3.76 8.19
CA GLU A 97 10.38 -5.20 8.16
C GLU A 97 9.04 -5.54 7.48
N LYS A 98 8.15 -4.56 7.30
CA LYS A 98 6.84 -4.74 6.65
C LYS A 98 6.87 -4.38 5.16
N ILE A 99 7.97 -3.84 4.65
CA ILE A 99 8.06 -3.30 3.28
C ILE A 99 8.72 -4.32 2.35
N PHE A 100 8.01 -4.63 1.26
CA PHE A 100 8.45 -5.49 0.19
C PHE A 100 8.60 -4.63 -1.07
N ILE A 101 9.81 -4.61 -1.64
CA ILE A 101 10.09 -3.86 -2.86
C ILE A 101 10.31 -4.89 -3.97
N CYS A 102 9.42 -4.86 -4.95
CA CYS A 102 9.39 -5.81 -6.04
C CYS A 102 9.59 -5.11 -7.38
N GLY A 103 10.32 -5.79 -8.27
CA GLY A 103 10.53 -5.35 -9.64
C GLY A 103 9.41 -5.89 -10.52
N SER A 104 9.80 -6.68 -11.52
CA SER A 104 8.87 -7.38 -12.44
C SER A 104 8.31 -8.69 -11.87
N ASP A 105 8.92 -9.24 -10.83
CA ASP A 105 8.59 -10.49 -10.12
C ASP A 105 7.53 -10.31 -9.02
N PHE A 106 6.85 -9.17 -9.02
CA PHE A 106 5.96 -8.78 -7.93
C PHE A 106 4.71 -9.67 -7.83
N LYS A 107 4.26 -10.27 -8.95
CA LYS A 107 3.00 -11.04 -8.97
C LYS A 107 3.11 -12.29 -8.13
N GLU A 108 4.21 -13.01 -8.26
CA GLU A 108 4.51 -14.21 -7.47
C GLU A 108 4.58 -13.86 -5.98
N VAL A 109 5.29 -12.77 -5.64
CA VAL A 109 5.41 -12.29 -4.26
C VAL A 109 4.04 -11.90 -3.67
N LEU A 110 3.17 -11.23 -4.45
CA LEU A 110 1.83 -10.89 -3.99
C LEU A 110 0.98 -12.15 -3.72
N LEU A 111 1.08 -13.16 -4.59
CA LEU A 111 0.32 -14.41 -4.47
C LEU A 111 0.77 -15.29 -3.28
N GLU A 112 1.99 -15.12 -2.78
CA GLU A 112 2.44 -15.74 -1.52
C GLU A 112 1.72 -15.15 -0.28
N HIS A 113 1.10 -13.97 -0.43
CA HIS A 113 0.53 -13.22 0.68
C HIS A 113 -0.96 -12.91 0.55
N VAL A 114 -1.51 -12.94 -0.67
CA VAL A 114 -2.90 -12.65 -0.99
C VAL A 114 -3.43 -13.74 -1.92
N GLU A 115 -4.56 -14.33 -1.55
CA GLU A 115 -5.22 -15.33 -2.39
C GLU A 115 -5.61 -14.73 -3.75
N ALA A 116 -5.43 -15.51 -4.82
CA ALA A 116 -5.62 -15.03 -6.19
C ALA A 116 -7.02 -14.43 -6.42
N GLU A 117 -8.06 -15.02 -5.84
CA GLU A 117 -9.45 -14.53 -5.95
C GLU A 117 -9.70 -13.18 -5.27
N ASN A 118 -8.83 -12.79 -4.35
CA ASN A 118 -8.89 -11.53 -3.62
C ASN A 118 -7.94 -10.46 -4.20
N LEU A 119 -7.17 -10.80 -5.22
CA LEU A 119 -6.21 -9.91 -5.87
C LEU A 119 -6.67 -9.56 -7.30
N PRO A 120 -6.59 -8.28 -7.74
CA PRO A 120 -6.92 -7.91 -9.11
C PRO A 120 -6.08 -8.64 -10.16
N ASP A 121 -6.67 -8.91 -11.31
CA ASP A 121 -6.02 -9.62 -12.43
C ASP A 121 -4.74 -8.93 -12.95
N PHE A 122 -4.74 -7.60 -13.03
CA PHE A 122 -3.57 -6.81 -13.43
C PHE A 122 -2.43 -6.89 -12.41
N LEU A 123 -2.71 -7.27 -11.16
CA LEU A 123 -1.71 -7.56 -10.12
C LEU A 123 -1.34 -9.05 -10.02
N GLY A 124 -1.87 -9.89 -10.92
CA GLY A 124 -1.56 -11.33 -10.97
C GLY A 124 -2.60 -12.25 -10.33
N GLY A 125 -3.70 -11.71 -9.82
CA GLY A 125 -4.81 -12.51 -9.29
C GLY A 125 -5.86 -12.88 -10.34
N THR A 126 -7.07 -13.15 -9.88
CA THR A 126 -8.23 -13.52 -10.72
C THR A 126 -9.46 -12.65 -10.45
N CYS A 127 -9.37 -11.69 -9.51
CA CYS A 127 -10.47 -10.78 -9.23
C CYS A 127 -10.62 -9.75 -10.36
N THR A 128 -11.86 -9.59 -10.84
CA THR A 128 -12.21 -8.58 -11.85
C THR A 128 -13.27 -7.60 -11.37
N CYS A 129 -13.89 -7.85 -10.20
CA CYS A 129 -15.02 -7.09 -9.66
C CYS A 129 -16.05 -6.71 -10.72
N SER A 130 -16.42 -7.66 -11.60
CA SER A 130 -17.31 -7.43 -12.75
C SER A 130 -18.68 -6.84 -12.40
N HIS A 131 -19.10 -6.94 -11.14
CA HIS A 131 -20.33 -6.37 -10.61
C HIS A 131 -20.24 -4.87 -10.24
N MET A 132 -19.03 -4.28 -10.20
CA MET A 132 -18.80 -2.87 -9.88
C MET A 132 -18.40 -2.08 -11.13
N LYS A 133 -18.97 -0.88 -11.28
CA LYS A 133 -18.54 0.06 -12.31
C LYS A 133 -17.10 0.50 -12.02
N GLY A 134 -16.19 0.25 -12.96
CA GLY A 134 -14.75 0.50 -12.80
C GLY A 134 -13.93 -0.70 -12.29
N GLY A 135 -14.56 -1.87 -12.11
CA GLY A 135 -13.86 -3.10 -11.74
C GLY A 135 -13.25 -3.04 -10.34
N CYS A 136 -12.05 -3.61 -10.17
CA CYS A 136 -11.39 -3.71 -8.87
C CYS A 136 -10.92 -2.37 -8.30
N VAL A 137 -10.75 -1.36 -9.16
CA VAL A 137 -10.36 0.00 -8.76
C VAL A 137 -11.42 0.96 -9.30
N PRO A 138 -12.60 1.04 -8.64
CA PRO A 138 -13.68 1.91 -9.09
C PRO A 138 -13.23 3.38 -9.04
N SER A 139 -13.49 4.10 -10.15
CA SER A 139 -13.19 5.53 -10.35
C SER A 139 -14.18 6.44 -9.64
#